data_AF-A0AAN7YT67-F1
#
_entry.id   AF-A0AAN7YT67-F1
#
_cell.length_a   1.000
_cell.length_b   1.000
_cell.length_c   1.000
_cell.angle_alpha   90.00
_cell.angle_beta   90.00
_cell.angle_gamma   90.00
#
_symmetry.space_group_name_H-M   'P 1'
#
loop_
_entity.id
_entity.type
_entity.pdbx_description
1 polymer ?
#
loop_
_entity_poly.entity_id
_entity_poly.type
_entity_poly.pdbx_seq_one_letter_code
_entity_poly.pdbx_strand_id
1 'polypeptide(L)'
;MVAATWLSSDAVPGLNVTIFVDGSPVQEHRDGEEVDEGQEVTRWVEAKDGKNFEVRMKATERLHFKGDSILCHVYVDGDSADRPIIGKSTLRNLVSAGRQFPGGLVQQYRFACLETGKLD
;
A
#
# COMPACT_ATOMS: atom_id res chain seq x y z
N MET A 1 -0.60 14.01 6.24
CA MET A 1 -0.02 13.51 4.98
C MET A 1 0.71 12.23 5.34
N VAL A 2 0.25 11.09 4.85
CA VAL A 2 0.91 9.81 5.12
C VAL A 2 1.48 9.28 3.82
N ALA A 3 2.77 8.96 3.87
CA ALA A 3 3.44 8.27 2.79
C ALA A 3 3.11 6.80 2.96
N ALA A 4 2.48 6.20 1.96
CA ALA A 4 2.52 4.76 1.86
C ALA A 4 3.24 4.41 0.56
N THR A 5 4.29 3.61 0.68
CA THR A 5 5.11 3.18 -0.46
C THR A 5 4.70 1.77 -0.80
N TRP A 6 4.34 1.53 -2.06
CA TRP A 6 3.99 0.20 -2.55
C TRP A 6 4.30 0.08 -4.05
N LEU A 7 4.60 -1.12 -4.50
CA LEU A 7 4.90 -1.41 -5.91
C LEU A 7 3.69 -1.00 -6.80
N SER A 8 3.87 -0.06 -7.74
CA SER A 8 2.77 0.38 -8.62
C SER A 8 2.63 -0.46 -9.88
N SER A 9 1.50 -0.26 -10.57
CA SER A 9 1.17 -0.83 -11.87
C SER A 9 2.11 -0.44 -13.00
N ASP A 10 2.77 0.70 -12.88
CA ASP A 10 3.67 1.22 -13.91
C ASP A 10 5.06 0.54 -13.81
N ALA A 11 5.49 0.21 -12.59
CA ALA A 11 6.70 -0.57 -12.32
C ALA A 11 6.49 -2.08 -12.54
N VAL A 12 5.29 -2.59 -12.25
CA VAL A 12 4.90 -3.98 -12.46
C VAL A 12 3.64 -4.03 -13.33
N PRO A 13 3.79 -4.11 -14.67
CA PRO A 13 2.67 -4.14 -15.59
C PRO A 13 1.63 -5.18 -15.18
N GLY A 14 0.41 -4.70 -14.99
CA GLY A 14 -0.73 -5.54 -14.64
C GLY A 14 -0.96 -5.78 -13.15
N LEU A 15 -0.21 -5.14 -12.24
CA LEU A 15 -0.53 -5.10 -10.81
C LEU A 15 -1.09 -3.73 -10.42
N ASN A 16 -2.39 -3.62 -10.18
CA ASN A 16 -2.98 -2.39 -9.68
C ASN A 16 -2.96 -2.39 -8.15
N VAL A 17 -2.54 -1.29 -7.54
CA VAL A 17 -2.60 -1.12 -6.08
C VAL A 17 -3.35 0.16 -5.78
N THR A 18 -4.21 0.12 -4.77
CA THR A 18 -5.08 1.24 -4.41
C THR A 18 -5.31 1.26 -2.91
N ILE A 19 -5.26 2.45 -2.31
CA ILE A 19 -5.58 2.66 -0.90
C ILE A 19 -7.07 2.92 -0.72
N PHE A 20 -7.66 2.27 0.29
CA PHE A 20 -9.06 2.44 0.66
C PHE A 20 -9.17 2.94 2.10
N VAL A 21 -10.04 3.92 2.32
CA VAL A 21 -10.42 4.45 3.63
C VAL A 21 -11.92 4.42 3.74
N ASP A 22 -12.45 3.86 4.84
CA ASP A 22 -13.89 3.68 5.05
C ASP A 22 -14.59 3.03 3.83
N GLY A 23 -13.91 2.10 3.16
CA GLY A 23 -14.43 1.36 1.99
C GLY A 23 -14.39 2.09 0.66
N SER A 24 -13.88 3.34 0.60
CA SER A 24 -13.76 4.14 -0.62
C SER A 24 -12.30 4.33 -1.03
N PRO A 25 -11.95 4.30 -2.33
CA PRO A 25 -10.60 4.57 -2.78
C PRO A 25 -10.25 6.05 -2.51
N VAL A 26 -9.05 6.30 -1.99
CA VAL A 26 -8.55 7.67 -1.80
C VAL A 26 -7.79 8.14 -3.04
N GLN A 27 -7.72 9.46 -3.20
CA GLN A 27 -6.93 10.06 -4.26
C GLN A 27 -5.43 9.91 -3.93
N GLU A 28 -4.68 9.40 -4.90
CA GLU A 28 -3.24 9.24 -4.81
C GLU A 28 -2.55 10.38 -5.58
N HIS A 29 -1.52 10.94 -4.96
CA HIS A 29 -0.68 11.97 -5.55
C HIS A 29 0.68 11.39 -5.85
N ARG A 30 1.18 11.62 -7.06
CA ARG A 30 2.58 11.31 -7.40
C ARG A 30 3.45 12.42 -6.85
N ASP A 31 4.58 12.05 -6.26
CA ASP A 31 5.64 13.03 -6.04
C ASP A 31 6.23 13.40 -7.40
N GLY A 32 6.29 14.70 -7.71
CA GLY A 32 6.78 15.19 -9.00
C GLY A 32 8.30 15.15 -9.12
N GLU A 33 9.00 14.99 -7.99
CA GLU A 33 10.46 15.01 -7.90
C GLU A 33 11.08 13.62 -7.72
N GLU A 34 10.28 12.59 -7.44
CA GLU A 34 10.78 11.22 -7.41
C GLU A 34 10.96 10.69 -8.83
N VAL A 35 12.21 10.41 -9.17
CA VAL A 35 12.54 9.57 -10.32
C VAL A 35 12.11 8.16 -9.96
N ASP A 36 11.26 7.54 -10.78
CA ASP A 36 10.87 6.12 -10.70
C ASP A 36 12.14 5.26 -10.94
N GLU A 37 13.01 5.15 -9.94
CA GLU A 37 14.24 4.38 -10.00
C GLU A 37 13.94 2.90 -9.76
N GLY A 38 13.33 2.24 -10.74
CA GLY A 38 13.22 0.79 -10.81
C GLY A 38 11.85 0.21 -10.47
N GLN A 39 11.80 -0.74 -9.53
CA GLN A 39 10.58 -1.52 -9.20
C GLN A 39 9.77 -0.91 -8.07
N GLU A 40 10.25 0.17 -7.44
CA GLU A 40 9.66 0.83 -6.30
C GLU A 40 8.92 2.09 -6.75
N VAL A 41 7.76 2.38 -6.13
CA VAL A 41 6.97 3.57 -6.42
C VAL A 41 6.43 4.12 -5.11
N THR A 42 6.60 5.41 -4.86
CA THR A 42 5.95 6.09 -3.73
C THR A 42 4.68 6.80 -4.21
N ARG A 43 3.66 6.76 -3.38
CA ARG A 43 2.41 7.50 -3.58
C ARG A 43 2.02 8.16 -2.27
N TRP A 44 1.58 9.40 -2.38
CA TRP A 44 1.08 10.16 -1.25
C TRP A 44 -0.43 10.10 -1.23
N VAL A 45 -1.01 9.85 -0.05
CA VAL A 45 -2.46 9.86 0.14
C VAL A 45 -2.84 10.88 1.20
N GLU A 46 -3.84 11.70 0.88
CA GLU A 46 -4.48 12.57 1.86
C GLU A 46 -5.66 11.82 2.48
N ALA A 47 -5.62 11.65 3.80
CA ALA A 47 -6.66 10.99 4.56
C ALA A 47 -6.89 11.72 5.89
N LYS A 48 -8.07 11.49 6.47
CA LYS A 48 -8.42 12.01 7.79
C LYS A 48 -7.62 11.29 8.87
N ASP A 49 -7.10 12.08 9.81
CA ASP A 49 -6.36 11.64 10.99
C ASP A 49 -7.04 10.48 11.74
N GLY A 50 -6.22 9.54 12.19
CA GLY A 50 -6.66 8.44 13.06
C GLY A 50 -7.54 7.39 12.39
N LYS A 51 -7.72 7.45 11.06
CA LYS A 51 -8.50 6.47 10.29
C LYS A 51 -7.68 5.25 9.92
N ASN A 52 -8.34 4.09 9.93
CA ASN A 52 -7.78 2.87 9.38
C ASN A 52 -7.86 2.89 7.86
N PHE A 53 -6.94 2.18 7.22
CA PHE A 53 -6.93 2.03 5.77
C PHE A 53 -6.59 0.61 5.35
N GLU A 54 -6.90 0.30 4.10
CA GLU A 54 -6.60 -0.97 3.46
C GLU A 54 -5.78 -0.71 2.19
N VAL A 55 -4.78 -1.56 1.96
CA VAL A 55 -4.06 -1.63 0.69
C VAL A 55 -4.70 -2.76 -0.12
N ARG A 56 -5.31 -2.42 -1.26
CA ARG A 56 -5.92 -3.40 -2.17
C ARG A 56 -5.05 -3.59 -3.40
N MET A 57 -4.58 -4.81 -3.60
CA MET A 57 -3.73 -5.20 -4.72
C MET A 57 -4.52 -6.10 -5.65
N LYS A 58 -4.55 -5.74 -6.93
CA LYS A 58 -5.29 -6.45 -7.97
C LYS A 58 -4.37 -6.81 -9.13
N ALA A 59 -4.09 -8.09 -9.26
CA ALA A 59 -3.45 -8.66 -10.43
C ALA A 59 -4.43 -8.74 -11.60
N THR A 60 -3.99 -8.26 -12.76
CA THR A 60 -4.69 -8.40 -14.04
C THR A 60 -4.05 -9.50 -14.87
N GLU A 61 -4.63 -9.82 -16.01
CA GLU A 61 -4.09 -10.80 -16.96
C GLU A 61 -2.75 -10.38 -17.57
N ARG A 62 -2.43 -9.09 -17.50
CA ARG A 62 -1.16 -8.55 -18.00
C ARG A 62 -0.01 -8.77 -17.03
N LEU A 63 -0.31 -9.23 -15.81
CA LEU A 63 0.71 -9.49 -14.80
C LEU A 63 1.49 -10.75 -15.15
N HIS A 64 2.72 -10.57 -15.61
CA HIS A 64 3.66 -11.64 -15.89
C HIS A 64 4.92 -11.44 -15.05
N PHE A 65 5.26 -12.46 -14.27
CA PHE A 65 6.48 -12.47 -13.46
C PHE A 65 7.14 -13.86 -13.51
N LYS A 66 8.47 -13.88 -13.38
CA LYS A 66 9.22 -15.13 -13.22
C LYS A 66 9.16 -15.57 -11.76
N GLY A 67 9.11 -16.88 -11.51
CA GLY A 67 8.93 -17.45 -10.16
C GLY A 67 7.46 -17.74 -9.83
N ASP A 68 7.16 -18.02 -8.57
CA ASP A 68 5.83 -18.48 -8.13
C ASP A 68 5.02 -17.45 -7.36
N SER A 69 5.67 -16.38 -6.89
CA SER A 69 5.01 -15.29 -6.18
C SER A 69 5.70 -13.93 -6.34
N ILE A 70 4.92 -12.88 -6.15
CA ILE A 70 5.36 -11.50 -5.91
C ILE A 70 5.21 -11.21 -4.42
N LEU A 71 6.26 -10.65 -3.82
CA LEU A 71 6.25 -10.13 -2.45
C LEU A 71 6.08 -8.62 -2.50
N CYS A 72 4.95 -8.11 -2.02
CA CYS A 72 4.67 -6.69 -1.96
C CYS A 72 5.13 -6.15 -0.61
N HIS A 73 6.09 -5.24 -0.61
CA HIS A 73 6.49 -4.53 0.62
C HIS A 73 5.56 -3.34 0.82
N VAL A 74 4.95 -3.24 2.01
CA VAL A 74 4.14 -2.09 2.41
C VAL A 74 4.91 -1.34 3.48
N TYR A 75 5.19 -0.06 3.19
CA TYR A 75 5.75 0.88 4.16
C TYR A 75 4.70 1.93 4.51
N VAL A 76 4.66 2.33 5.77
CA VAL A 76 3.81 3.43 6.27
C VAL A 76 4.72 4.38 7.03
N ASP A 77 4.77 5.64 6.58
CA ASP A 77 5.64 6.67 7.16
C ASP A 77 7.13 6.26 7.22
N GLY A 78 7.58 5.47 6.25
CA GLY A 78 8.95 4.96 6.14
C GLY A 78 9.22 3.63 6.86
N ASP A 79 8.31 3.19 7.73
CA ASP A 79 8.46 1.94 8.48
C ASP A 79 7.81 0.75 7.76
N SER A 80 8.48 -0.41 7.78
CA SER A 80 7.94 -1.63 7.18
C SER A 80 6.74 -2.13 7.98
N ALA A 81 5.55 -2.04 7.39
CA ALA A 81 4.30 -2.36 8.05
C ALA A 81 3.84 -3.79 7.74
N ASP A 82 3.96 -4.25 6.48
CA ASP A 82 3.50 -5.58 6.07
C ASP A 82 4.20 -6.07 4.80
N ARG A 83 4.06 -7.37 4.50
CA ARG A 83 4.67 -8.02 3.35
C ARG A 83 3.74 -9.04 2.67
N PRO A 84 2.59 -8.61 2.12
CA PRO A 84 1.64 -9.50 1.45
C PRO A 84 2.25 -10.22 0.24
N ILE A 85 1.83 -11.48 0.03
CA ILE A 85 2.32 -12.34 -1.06
C ILE A 85 1.20 -12.60 -2.07
N ILE A 86 1.48 -12.33 -3.33
CA ILE A 86 0.62 -12.68 -4.47
C ILE A 86 1.26 -13.88 -5.18
N GLY A 87 0.70 -15.07 -5.02
CA GLY A 87 1.13 -16.28 -5.72
C GLY A 87 0.32 -16.52 -7.00
N LYS A 88 0.84 -17.39 -7.88
CA LYS A 88 0.13 -17.81 -9.11
C LYS A 88 -1.25 -18.43 -8.85
N SER A 89 -1.39 -19.15 -7.73
CA SER A 89 -2.63 -19.82 -7.32
C SER A 89 -3.50 -18.97 -6.41
N THR A 90 -2.99 -17.83 -5.93
CA THR A 90 -3.71 -16.96 -4.99
C THR A 90 -4.72 -16.10 -5.75
N LEU A 91 -5.78 -15.66 -5.06
CA LEU A 91 -6.79 -14.76 -5.61
C LEU A 91 -6.11 -13.54 -6.23
N ARG A 92 -6.50 -13.21 -7.46
CA ARG A 92 -6.05 -12.01 -8.19
C ARG A 92 -6.39 -10.70 -7.48
N ASN A 93 -7.11 -10.75 -6.36
CA ASN A 93 -7.41 -9.61 -5.51
C ASN A 93 -6.94 -9.94 -4.09
N LEU A 94 -6.05 -9.13 -3.56
CA LEU A 94 -5.52 -9.23 -2.21
C LEU A 94 -5.86 -7.94 -1.46
N VAL A 95 -6.35 -8.08 -0.24
CA VAL A 95 -6.60 -6.97 0.66
C VAL A 95 -5.66 -7.15 1.85
N SER A 96 -4.79 -6.18 2.07
CA SER A 96 -4.04 -6.08 3.32
C SER A 96 -4.58 -4.89 4.11
N ALA A 97 -5.00 -5.15 5.34
CA ALA A 97 -5.50 -4.12 6.27
C ALA A 97 -4.57 -3.93 7.48
N GLY A 98 -3.40 -4.57 7.46
CA GLY A 98 -2.49 -4.63 8.59
C GLY A 98 -1.72 -5.94 8.69
N ARG A 99 -0.70 -5.94 9.54
CA ARG A 99 0.14 -7.11 9.77
C ARG A 99 -0.57 -8.16 10.61
N GLN A 100 -0.58 -9.39 10.13
CA GLN A 100 -1.13 -10.53 10.88
C GLN A 100 -0.11 -11.11 11.86
N PHE A 101 -0.57 -11.43 13.06
CA PHE A 101 0.19 -12.09 14.12
C PHE A 101 -0.45 -13.42 14.51
N PRO A 102 0.30 -14.34 15.15
CA PRO A 102 -0.25 -15.58 15.68
C PRO A 102 -1.47 -15.33 16.58
N GLY A 103 -2.47 -16.22 16.50
CA GLY A 103 -3.72 -16.08 17.24
C GLY A 103 -4.76 -15.18 16.58
N GLY A 104 -4.54 -14.76 15.33
CA GLY A 104 -5.51 -13.96 14.56
C GLY A 104 -5.52 -12.47 14.92
N LEU A 105 -4.52 -12.02 15.68
CA LEU A 105 -4.33 -10.59 15.97
C LEU A 105 -3.88 -9.88 14.70
N VAL A 106 -4.44 -8.70 14.44
CA VAL A 106 -4.06 -7.85 13.30
C VAL A 106 -3.66 -6.49 13.83
N GLN A 107 -2.43 -6.08 13.56
CA GLN A 107 -2.01 -4.68 13.73
C GLN A 107 -2.48 -3.91 12.51
N GLN A 108 -3.63 -3.25 12.65
CA GLN A 108 -4.25 -2.51 11.56
C GLN A 108 -3.40 -1.33 11.13
N TYR A 109 -3.40 -1.04 9.83
CA TYR A 109 -2.87 0.22 9.36
C TYR A 109 -3.75 1.37 9.83
N ARG A 110 -3.12 2.45 10.27
CA ARG A 110 -3.82 3.62 10.78
C ARG A 110 -3.00 4.87 10.47
N PHE A 111 -3.66 5.88 9.92
CA PHE A 111 -3.04 7.19 9.75
C PHE A 111 -2.77 7.83 11.10
N ALA A 112 -1.55 8.32 11.30
CA ALA A 112 -1.22 9.12 12.47
C ALA A 112 -2.12 10.37 12.52
N CYS A 113 -2.48 10.81 13.72
CA CYS A 113 -3.00 12.15 13.89
C CYS A 113 -1.81 13.11 13.83
N LEU A 114 -1.86 14.11 12.96
CA LEU A 114 -0.87 15.16 12.98
C LEU A 114 -1.26 16.12 14.11
N GLU A 115 -0.41 16.22 15.14
CA GLU A 115 -0.53 17.33 16.08
C GLU A 115 -0.31 18.61 15.28
N THR A 116 -1.39 19.37 15.06
CA THR A 116 -1.27 20.74 14.59
C THR A 116 -0.69 21.55 15.74
N GLY A 117 0.64 21.56 15.83
CA GLY A 117 1.33 22.46 16.72
C GLY A 117 0.83 23.87 16.44
N LYS A 118 0.16 24.47 17.43
CA LYS A 118 -0.02 25.92 17.42
C LYS A 118 1.38 26.52 17.37
N LEU A 119 1.68 27.20 16.26
CA LEU A 119 2.71 28.23 16.28
C LEU A 119 2.14 29.33 17.19
N ASP A 120 2.60 29.34 18.44
CA ASP A 120 2.41 30.46 19.37
C ASP A 120 3.27 31.66 18.95
#